data_AF-A0A645FJW0-F1
#
_entry.id   AF-A0A645FJW0-F1
#
_cell.length_a   1.000
_cell.length_b   1.000
_cell.length_c   1.000
_cell.angle_alpha   90.00
_cell.angle_beta   90.00
_cell.angle_gamma   90.00
#
_symmetry.space_group_name_H-M   'P 1'
#
loop_
_entity.id
_entity.type
_entity.pdbx_description
1 polymer ?
#
loop_
_entity_poly.entity_id
_entity_poly.type
_entity_poly.pdbx_seq_one_letter_code
_entity_poly.pdbx_strand_id
1 'polypeptide(L)' 'MAQLNLYKAVEKITVAAKEGIVSFAEGDEQRMMLSGLRRFTKYTNMPNVVALTEKIAAHFVEKNAY' A
#
# COMPACT_ATOMS: atom_id res chain seq x y z
N MET A 1 -0.91 -8.27 -12.09
CA MET A 1 -0.44 -8.92 -10.84
C MET A 1 0.57 -8.06 -10.07
N ALA A 2 1.76 -7.78 -10.60
CA ALA A 2 2.83 -7.07 -9.87
C ALA A 2 2.44 -5.69 -9.32
N GLN A 3 1.74 -4.85 -10.11
CA GLN A 3 1.29 -3.52 -9.67
C GLN A 3 0.28 -3.56 -8.53
N LEU A 4 -0.63 -4.54 -8.54
CA LEU A 4 -1.61 -4.75 -7.47
C LEU A 4 -0.93 -5.18 -6.17
N ASN A 5 0.05 -6.09 -6.28
CA ASN A 5 0.82 -6.56 -5.13
C ASN A 5 1.68 -5.44 -4.52
N LEU A 6 2.32 -4.63 -5.36
CA LEU A 6 3.12 -3.49 -4.91
C LEU A 6 2.25 -2.49 -4.15
N TYR A 7 1.09 -2.12 -4.69
CA TYR A 7 0.13 -1.24 -4.00
C TYR A 7 -0.29 -1.80 -2.64
N LYS A 8 -0.71 -3.08 -2.59
CA LYS A 8 -1.12 -3.73 -1.33
C LYS A 8 0.02 -3.82 -0.31
N ALA A 9 1.25 -4.05 -0.77
CA ALA A 9 2.42 -4.11 0.11
C ALA A 9 2.73 -2.75 0.74
N VAL A 10 2.68 -1.67 -0.06
CA VAL A 10 2.89 -0.29 0.42
C VAL A 10 1.84 0.11 1.46
N GLU A 11 0.57 -0.23 1.25
CA GLU A 11 -0.50 0.01 2.22
C GLU A 11 -0.23 -0.72 3.55
N LYS A 12 0.12 -2.01 3.50
CA LYS A 12 0.46 -2.79 4.71
C LYS A 12 1.62 -2.18 5.49
N ILE A 13 2.69 -1.79 4.79
CA ILE A 13 3.86 -1.16 5.41
C ILE A 13 3.47 0.17 6.05
N THR A 14 2.62 0.96 5.39
CA THR A 14 2.17 2.26 5.91
C THR A 14 1.41 2.11 7.22
N VAL A 15 0.51 1.13 7.30
CA VAL A 15 -0.26 0.85 8.53
C VAL A 15 0.68 0.42 9.66
N ALA A 16 1.51 -0.60 9.42
CA ALA A 16 2.43 -1.13 10.44
C ALA A 16 3.43 -0.07 10.94
N ALA A 17 3.98 0.74 10.04
CA ALA A 17 4.92 1.80 10.42
C ALA A 17 4.23 2.92 11.21
N LYS A 18 2.97 3.24 10.89
CA LYS A 18 2.21 4.24 11.64
C LYS A 18 1.91 3.76 13.06
N GLU A 19 1.51 2.51 13.22
CA GLU A 19 1.32 1.89 14.54
C GLU A 19 2.63 1.89 15.35
N GLY A 20 3.75 1.52 14.70
CA GLY A 20 5.08 1.61 15.28
C GLY A 20 5.40 3.01 15.79
N ILE A 21 5.36 4.03 14.92
CA ILE A 21 5.68 5.42 15.27
C ILE A 21 4.80 5.93 16.42
N VAL A 22 3.51 5.62 16.41
CA VAL A 22 2.58 6.04 17.48
C VAL A 22 2.89 5.36 18.82
N SER A 23 3.47 4.15 18.80
CA SER A 23 3.77 3.39 20.02
C SER A 23 5.04 3.83 20.75
N PHE A 24 6.01 4.45 20.07
CA PHE A 24 7.31 4.81 20.67
C PHE A 24 7.66 6.30 20.66
N ALA A 25 6.98 7.12 19.85
CA ALA A 25 7.27 8.55 19.73
C ALA A 25 6.04 9.41 20.04
N GLU A 26 6.27 10.53 20.72
CA GLU A 26 5.25 11.51 21.10
C GLU A 26 5.64 12.93 20.66
N GLY A 27 4.66 13.84 20.65
CA GLY A 27 4.91 15.26 20.39
C GLY A 27 5.46 15.54 18.99
N ASP A 28 6.50 16.38 18.91
CA ASP A 28 7.06 16.84 17.64
C ASP A 28 7.87 15.77 16.91
N GLU A 29 8.51 14.84 17.64
CA GLU A 29 9.22 13.70 17.04
C GLU A 29 8.25 12.79 16.28
N GLN A 30 7.09 12.50 16.88
CA GLN A 30 6.04 11.73 16.22
C GLN A 30 5.58 12.39 14.92
N ARG A 31 5.35 13.71 14.94
CA ARG A 31 4.91 14.48 13.76
C ARG A 31 5.96 14.46 12.65
N MET A 32 7.24 14.55 13.02
CA MET A 32 8.34 14.46 12.07
C MET A 32 8.40 13.07 11.43
N MET A 33 8.32 12.00 12.23
CA MET A 33 8.37 10.62 11.75
C MET A 33 7.18 10.28 10.85
N LEU A 34 5.97 10.73 11.21
CA LEU A 34 4.77 10.57 10.37
C LEU A 34 4.90 11.31 9.02
N SER A 35 5.55 12.47 9.02
CA SER A 35 5.80 13.23 7.78
C SER A 35 6.84 12.54 6.88
N GLY A 36 7.87 11.93 7.48
CA GLY A 36 8.83 11.08 6.77
C GLY A 36 8.16 9.86 6.16
N LEU A 37 7.32 9.16 6.93
CA LEU A 37 6.56 8.00 6.47
C LEU A 37 5.74 8.32 5.21
N ARG A 38 5.01 9.45 5.21
CA ARG A 38 4.24 9.91 4.05
C ARG A 38 5.07 10.12 2.79
N ARG A 39 6.34 10.53 2.93
CA ARG A 39 7.25 10.69 1.78
C ARG A 39 7.74 9.35 1.26
N PHE A 40 8.11 8.44 2.15
CA PHE A 40 8.64 7.13 1.77
C PHE A 40 7.59 6.17 1.21
N THR A 41 6.33 6.30 1.62
CA THR A 41 5.22 5.47 1.11
C THR A 41 4.41 6.17 0.02
N LYS A 42 4.87 7.33 -0.47
CA LYS A 42 4.17 8.09 -1.50
C LYS A 42 4.12 7.30 -2.80
N TYR A 43 2.92 6.85 -3.16
CA TYR A 43 2.66 6.25 -4.45
C TYR A 43 2.27 7.35 -5.45
N THR A 44 3.16 7.69 -6.39
CA THR A 44 2.94 8.79 -7.35
C THR A 44 1.91 8.44 -8.42
N ASN A 45 1.90 7.18 -8.88
CA ASN A 45 1.00 6.71 -9.92
C ASN A 45 0.03 5.69 -9.34
N MET A 46 -1.03 6.14 -8.67
CA MET A 46 -2.01 5.24 -8.06
C MET A 46 -2.64 4.35 -9.14
N PRO A 47 -2.48 3.02 -9.06
CA PRO A 47 -3.15 2.13 -9.99
C PRO A 47 -4.64 2.10 -9.65
N ASN A 48 -5.50 2.00 -10.67
CA ASN A 48 -6.91 1.67 -10.43
C ASN A 48 -6.98 0.19 -9.99
N VAL A 49 -6.96 0.00 -8.67
CA VAL A 49 -6.92 -1.31 -8.01
C VAL A 49 -8.09 -2.17 -8.47
N VAL A 50 -9.30 -1.59 -8.54
CA VAL A 50 -10.54 -2.28 -8.94
C VAL A 50 -10.43 -2.81 -10.37
N ALA A 51 -10.04 -1.96 -11.32
CA ALA A 51 -9.87 -2.35 -12.71
C ALA A 51 -8.75 -3.40 -12.91
N LEU A 52 -7.69 -3.35 -12.09
CA LEU A 52 -6.65 -4.38 -12.10
C LEU A 52 -7.16 -5.72 -11.55
N THR A 53 -7.95 -5.73 -10.48
CA THR A 53 -8.59 -6.95 -9.98
C THR A 53 -9.56 -7.56 -10.99
N GLU A 54 -10.38 -6.74 -11.66
CA GLU A 54 -11.31 -7.21 -12.69
C GLU A 54 -10.58 -7.83 -13.87
N LYS A 55 -9.51 -7.19 -14.37
CA LYS A 55 -8.67 -7.74 -15.44
C LYS A 55 -8.03 -9.08 -15.05
N ILE A 56 -7.57 -9.20 -13.81
CA ILE A 56 -6.97 -10.44 -13.30
C ILE A 56 -8.04 -11.53 -13.17
N ALA A 57 -9.22 -11.19 -12.63
CA ALA A 57 -10.34 -12.11 -12.49
C ALA A 57 -10.84 -12.60 -13.87
N ALA A 58 -11.00 -11.70 -14.84
CA ALA A 58 -11.38 -12.06 -16.21
C ALA A 58 -10.37 -13.02 -16.84
N HIS A 59 -9.07 -12.73 -16.70
CA HIS A 59 -8.01 -13.62 -17.21
C HIS A 59 -8.04 -15.01 -16.55
N PHE A 60 -8.38 -15.11 -15.25
CA PHE A 60 -8.51 -16.39 -14.54
C PHE A 60 -9.77 -17.17 -14.94
N VAL A 61 -10.89 -16.47 -15.13
CA VAL A 61 -12.15 -17.08 -15.61
C VAL A 61 -11.97 -17.61 -17.04
N GLU A 62 -11.26 -16.87 -17.90
CA GLU A 62 -11.01 -17.26 -19.29
C GLU A 62 -10.03 -18.44 -19.40
N LYS A 63 -9.08 -18.55 -18.47
CA LYS A 63 -8.13 -19.68 -18.41
C LYS A 63 -8.65 -20.91 -17.66
N ASN A 64 -9.77 -20.82 -16.95
CA ASN A 64 -10.37 -21.91 -16.17
C ASN A 64 -9.37 -22.62 -15.23
N ALA A 65 -8.33 -21.91 -14.80
CA ALA A 65 -7.23 -22.40 -13.99
C ALA A 65 -6.66 -21.24 -13.17
N TYR A 66 -6.47 -21.47 -11.87
CA TYR A 66 -6.06 -20.50 -10.85
C TYR A 66 -4.55 -20.19 -10.87
#